data_AF-A0A605DM25-F1
#
_entry.id   AF-A0A605DM25-F1
#
_cell.length_a   1.000
_cell.length_b   1.000
_cell.length_c   1.000
_cell.angle_alpha   90.00
_cell.angle_beta   90.00
_cell.angle_gamma   90.00
#
_symmetry.space_group_name_H-M   'P 1'
#
loop_
_entity.id
_entity.type
_entity.pdbx_description
1 polymer ?
#
loop_
_entity_poly.entity_id
_entity_poly.type
_entity_poly.pdbx_seq_one_letter_code
_entity_poly.pdbx_strand_id
1 'polypeptide(L)' 'RVIVEHTADPRAPGPHTHAGQPKPGADPRTYDFKNDRYQKINNPSTNDHHIYYDY' A
#
# COMPACT_ATOMS: atom_id res chain seq x y z
N ARG A 1 -8.33 0.03 9.06
CA ARG A 1 -7.99 1.34 8.45
C ARG A 1 -7.08 1.03 7.27
N VAL A 2 -7.38 1.56 6.09
CA VAL A 2 -6.58 1.35 4.86
C VAL A 2 -5.98 2.70 4.49
N ILE A 3 -4.71 2.71 4.06
CA ILE A 3 -4.06 3.89 3.50
C ILE A 3 -3.80 3.65 2.02
N VAL A 4 -3.99 4.72 1.23
CA VAL A 4 -3.61 4.81 -0.18
C VAL A 4 -2.49 5.82 -0.28
N GLU A 5 -1.31 5.38 -0.70
CA GLU A 5 -0.15 6.23 -0.94
C GLU A 5 0.19 6.22 -2.42
N HIS A 6 0.40 7.40 -3.01
CA HIS A 6 0.97 7.51 -4.35
C HIS A 6 2.49 7.51 -4.22
N THR A 7 3.09 6.35 -4.43
CA THR A 7 4.55 6.22 -4.48
C THR A 7 4.97 6.32 -5.93
N ALA A 8 5.73 7.36 -6.29
CA ALA A 8 6.39 7.40 -7.59
C ALA A 8 7.55 6.40 -7.58
N ASP A 9 7.28 5.10 -7.69
CA ASP A 9 8.32 4.10 -7.92
C ASP A 9 8.87 4.32 -9.35
N PRO A 10 10.13 4.78 -9.50
CA PRO A 10 10.68 5.13 -10.81
C PRO A 10 10.87 3.90 -11.73
N ARG A 11 10.68 2.68 -11.21
CA ARG A 11 10.77 1.43 -11.98
C ARG A 11 9.40 0.86 -12.33
N ALA A 12 8.32 1.45 -11.86
CA ALA A 12 6.98 1.01 -12.22
C ALA A 12 6.63 1.43 -13.67
N PRO A 13 5.89 0.59 -14.42
CA PRO A 13 5.57 0.84 -15.82
C PRO A 13 4.61 2.03 -16.03
N GLY A 14 3.98 2.54 -14.97
CA GLY A 14 3.06 3.67 -15.05
C GLY A 14 2.63 4.20 -13.68
N PRO A 15 1.79 5.25 -13.66
CA PRO A 15 1.20 5.81 -12.46
C PRO A 15 0.45 4.74 -11.67
N HIS A 16 0.69 4.69 -10.37
CA HIS A 16 0.06 3.70 -9.51
C HIS A 16 -0.06 4.21 -8.08
N THR A 17 -0.88 3.52 -7.30
CA THR A 17 -0.97 3.71 -5.85
C THR A 17 -0.69 2.40 -5.13
N HIS A 18 -0.26 2.50 -3.88
CA HIS A 18 -0.07 1.38 -2.98
C HIS A 18 -1.18 1.38 -1.93
N ALA A 19 -1.73 0.19 -1.65
CA ALA A 19 -2.67 -0.02 -0.56
C ALA A 19 -1.97 -0.69 0.63
N GLY A 20 -2.11 -0.08 1.81
CA GLY A 20 -1.48 -0.51 3.05
C GLY A 20 -2.46 -0.71 4.20
N GLN A 21 -2.12 -1.64 5.09
CA GLN A 21 -2.82 -1.87 6.36
C GLN A 21 -1.82 -1.99 7.53
N PRO A 22 -2.29 -1.91 8.79
CA PRO A 22 -1.45 -2.18 9.95
C PRO A 22 -0.87 -3.60 9.89
N LYS A 23 0.32 -3.78 10.46
CA LYS A 23 0.94 -5.11 10.55
C LYS A 23 0.11 -6.05 11.46
N PRO A 24 0.18 -7.37 11.23
CA PRO A 24 -0.45 -8.34 12.13
C PRO A 24 -0.03 -8.11 13.59
N GLY A 25 -1.01 -8.07 14.50
CA GLY A 25 -0.78 -7.82 15.93
C GLY A 25 -0.69 -6.35 16.34
N ALA A 26 -0.67 -5.40 15.41
CA ALA A 26 -0.74 -3.97 15.74
C ALA A 26 -2.19 -3.50 15.91
N ASP A 27 -2.42 -2.53 16.79
CA ASP A 27 -3.75 -1.90 16.93
C ASP A 27 -4.01 -0.96 15.75
N PRO A 28 -5.04 -1.24 14.91
CA PRO A 28 -5.33 -0.44 13.73
C PRO A 28 -5.80 1.00 14.04
N ARG A 29 -6.19 1.29 15.29
CA ARG A 29 -6.65 2.62 15.70
C ARG A 29 -5.49 3.56 16.03
N THR A 30 -4.36 3.02 16.47
CA THR A 30 -3.18 3.76 16.94
C THR A 30 -1.96 3.58 16.04
N TYR A 31 -2.04 2.73 15.01
CA TYR A 31 -0.96 2.52 14.06
C TYR A 31 -0.52 3.82 13.37
N ASP A 32 0.76 4.17 13.51
CA ASP A 32 1.33 5.37 12.92
C ASP A 32 1.86 5.09 11.51
N PHE A 33 0.98 5.19 10.52
CA PHE A 33 1.35 4.97 9.13
C PHE A 33 2.32 6.02 8.55
N LYS A 34 2.60 7.12 9.26
CA LYS A 34 3.58 8.11 8.79
C LYS A 34 5.00 7.68 9.10
N ASN A 35 5.21 7.12 10.29
CA ASN A 35 6.54 6.73 10.77
C ASN A 35 6.79 5.21 10.62
N ASP A 36 5.76 4.39 10.66
CA ASP A 36 5.86 2.95 10.54
C ASP A 36 5.46 2.45 9.15
N ARG A 37 6.32 1.60 8.57
CA ARG A 37 6.03 0.95 7.29
C ARG A 37 4.85 0.00 7.42
N TYR A 38 3.78 0.27 6.67
CA TYR A 38 2.57 -0.55 6.61
C TYR A 38 2.80 -1.95 6.00
N GLN A 39 1.89 -2.87 6.30
CA GLN A 39 1.75 -4.15 5.62
C GLN A 39 1.07 -3.94 4.27
N LYS A 40 1.70 -4.41 3.20
CA LYS A 40 1.13 -4.38 1.84
C LYS A 40 -0.10 -5.27 1.76
N ILE A 41 -1.12 -4.80 1.05
CA ILE A 41 -2.28 -5.60 0.67
C ILE A 41 -2.04 -6.12 -0.75
N ASN A 42 -1.69 -7.39 -0.87
CA ASN A 42 -1.49 -8.02 -2.17
C ASN A 42 -2.82 -8.51 -2.74
N ASN A 43 -3.03 -8.33 -4.04
CA ASN A 43 -4.08 -9.01 -4.77
C ASN A 43 -3.75 -10.52 -4.80
N PRO A 44 -4.63 -11.39 -4.30
CA PRO A 44 -4.36 -12.83 -4.23
C PRO A 44 -4.21 -13.49 -5.62
N SER A 45 -4.74 -12.91 -6.69
CA SER A 45 -4.63 -13.49 -8.04
C SER A 45 -3.30 -13.16 -8.74
N THR A 46 -2.68 -12.03 -8.43
CA THR A 46 -1.43 -11.58 -9.06
C THR A 46 -0.24 -11.57 -8.11
N ASN A 47 -0.48 -11.72 -6.80
CA ASN A 47 0.46 -11.49 -5.72
C ASN A 47 1.15 -10.10 -5.80
N ASP A 48 0.46 -9.13 -6.40
CA ASP A 48 0.95 -7.76 -6.58
C ASP A 48 0.08 -6.76 -5.82
N HIS A 49 0.67 -5.64 -5.40
CA HIS A 49 0.01 -4.62 -4.55
C HIS A 49 -0.08 -3.26 -5.23
N HIS A 50 0.32 -3.16 -6.51
CA HIS A 50 0.21 -1.94 -7.27
C HIS A 50 -1.21 -1.83 -7.83
N ILE A 51 -1.82 -0.66 -7.65
CA ILE A 51 -3.08 -0.30 -8.27
C ILE A 51 -2.76 0.75 -9.33
N TYR A 52 -2.65 0.31 -10.58
CA TYR A 52 -2.38 1.17 -11.73
C TYR A 52 -3.63 1.94 -12.16
N TYR A 53 -3.44 3.13 -12.68
CA TYR A 53 -4.51 3.95 -13.26
C TYR A 53 -4.00 4.72 -14.48
N ASP A 54 -4.89 4.92 -15.45
CA ASP A 54 -4.63 5.73 -16.64
C ASP A 54 -5.01 7.20 -16.36
N TYR A 55 -4.37 8.13 -17.06
CA TYR A 55 -4.69 9.56 -17.07
C TYR A 55 -5.55 9.94 -18.28
#